data_AF-A0A2T4X912-F1
#
_entry.id   AF-A0A2T4X912-F1
#
_cell.length_a   1.000
_cell.length_b   1.000
_cell.length_c   1.000
_cell.angle_alpha   90.00
_cell.angle_beta   90.00
_cell.angle_gamma   90.00
#
_symmetry.space_group_name_H-M   'P 1'
#
loop_
_entity.id
_entity.type
_entity.pdbx_description
1 polymer ?
#
loop_
_entity_poly.entity_id
_entity_poly.type
_entity_poly.pdbx_seq_one_letter_code
_entity_poly.pdbx_strand_id
1 'polypeptide(L)'
;MYTLGFIAVLAGLLGLMLNREGLKGLSYATAPGLAVWLVGTFVQTATWTAFFGQTFTDLLFFGGAALLFRGLSQSKNLAVPAAVVALVVMAGVHQALRPAAAEPEVATAMPELASDGELLVELNQETDAERWKRWIGAQGWTTRRAFYPADGQRTDLDDYYLVDVPADQVAELVALMAMLEATGMTDNVEPNEVIRLEFDPARTVPKSNKQLGVDDPRVNEQWAMTALEMDRFYTLLTSEQVKPQKRALVAILDTGVDAKHEDLAANFFSVNKKFDDDPQGHGTHCAGIAGAVTNNGVGVASFARSGDFFRVTSVKVLRAGGSGTQQDIINGIITAVDRGADVLSLSLGGFSTQSRQQAYSEAVRYATDKGAIVVAAAGNSNRDAATYTPVNATGMIGVSAVDDQLQRAVFSNKVNRIEMALAAPGVGIFSTKPNNNYEAHNGTSMATPFVSGLLGVMKSIRPSLTNKEAFKILQETGINTRETSNTGKLIQPARAVGALIGAAAN
;
A
#
# COMPACT_ATOMS: atom_id res chain seq x y z
N MET A 1 -23.96 -14.95 3.67
CA MET A 1 -25.30 -15.03 4.32
C MET A 1 -26.03 -13.70 4.28
N TYR A 2 -25.43 -12.60 4.76
CA TYR A 2 -26.01 -11.25 4.72
C TYR A 2 -26.62 -10.88 3.35
N THR A 3 -25.83 -10.90 2.27
CA THR A 3 -26.25 -10.49 0.93
C THR A 3 -27.42 -11.33 0.39
N LEU A 4 -27.40 -12.64 0.64
CA LEU A 4 -28.46 -13.56 0.21
C LEU A 4 -29.78 -13.29 0.95
N GLY A 5 -29.70 -13.06 2.27
CA GLY A 5 -30.86 -12.66 3.06
C GLY A 5 -31.43 -11.32 2.60
N PHE A 6 -30.56 -10.33 2.40
CA PHE A 6 -30.95 -8.99 1.96
C PHE A 6 -31.69 -9.01 0.60
N ILE A 7 -31.17 -9.76 -0.37
CA ILE A 7 -31.80 -9.94 -1.68
C ILE A 7 -33.14 -10.68 -1.55
N ALA A 8 -33.22 -11.71 -0.71
CA ALA A 8 -34.44 -12.46 -0.48
C ALA A 8 -35.56 -11.59 0.14
N VAL A 9 -35.22 -10.67 1.05
CA VAL A 9 -36.17 -9.69 1.60
C VAL A 9 -36.70 -8.78 0.50
N LEU A 10 -35.83 -8.21 -0.34
CA LEU A 10 -36.25 -7.33 -1.43
C LEU A 10 -37.12 -8.04 -2.48
N ALA A 11 -36.75 -9.27 -2.85
CA ALA A 11 -37.53 -10.08 -3.77
C ALA A 11 -38.92 -10.41 -3.20
N GLY A 12 -39.01 -10.69 -1.90
CA GLY A 12 -40.27 -10.94 -1.21
C GLY A 12 -41.17 -9.71 -1.12
N LEU A 13 -40.60 -8.54 -0.81
CA LEU A 13 -41.31 -7.26 -0.82
C LEU A 13 -41.83 -6.89 -2.22
N LEU A 14 -41.05 -7.18 -3.27
CA LEU A 14 -41.48 -7.01 -4.66
C LEU A 14 -42.60 -8.00 -5.05
N GLY A 15 -42.53 -9.23 -4.56
CA GLY A 15 -43.59 -10.23 -4.74
C GLY A 15 -44.91 -9.81 -4.11
N LEU A 16 -44.85 -9.27 -2.88
CA LEU A 16 -45.99 -8.68 -2.17
C LEU A 16 -46.59 -7.49 -2.93
N MET A 17 -45.74 -6.65 -3.54
CA MET A 17 -46.15 -5.48 -4.31
C MET A 17 -47.01 -5.83 -5.52
N LEU A 18 -46.53 -6.76 -6.36
CA LEU A 18 -47.05 -6.94 -7.70
C LEU A 18 -48.25 -7.88 -7.76
N ASN A 19 -48.38 -8.79 -6.79
CA ASN A 19 -49.43 -9.82 -6.71
C ASN A 19 -49.73 -10.52 -8.06
N ARG A 20 -48.72 -10.61 -8.94
CA ARG A 20 -48.80 -11.29 -10.24
C ARG A 20 -48.62 -12.78 -10.01
N GLU A 21 -49.31 -13.63 -10.77
CA GLU A 21 -49.30 -15.08 -10.57
C GLU A 21 -47.90 -15.69 -10.50
N GLY A 22 -46.93 -15.18 -11.27
CA GLY A 22 -45.53 -15.62 -11.21
C GLY A 22 -44.71 -15.14 -10.00
N LEU A 23 -45.18 -14.12 -9.27
CA LEU A 23 -44.45 -13.51 -8.15
C LEU A 23 -45.08 -13.80 -6.77
N LYS A 24 -46.29 -14.39 -6.72
CA LYS A 24 -46.96 -14.76 -5.46
C LYS A 24 -46.10 -15.65 -4.57
N GLY A 25 -45.35 -16.57 -5.16
CA GLY A 25 -44.42 -17.45 -4.45
C GLY A 25 -43.26 -16.73 -3.75
N LEU A 26 -42.87 -15.54 -4.24
CA LEU A 26 -41.77 -14.77 -3.63
C LEU A 26 -42.18 -14.13 -2.31
N SER A 27 -43.48 -13.88 -2.07
CA SER A 27 -43.94 -13.31 -0.79
C SER A 27 -43.49 -14.12 0.43
N TYR A 28 -43.40 -15.45 0.29
CA TYR A 28 -42.91 -16.39 1.30
C TYR A 28 -41.41 -16.26 1.58
N ALA A 29 -40.63 -15.59 0.73
CA ALA A 29 -39.21 -15.36 0.91
C ALA A 29 -38.88 -14.21 1.89
N THR A 30 -39.85 -13.34 2.21
CA THR A 30 -39.62 -12.15 3.04
C THR A 30 -39.17 -12.50 4.46
N ALA A 31 -39.89 -13.38 5.15
CA ALA A 31 -39.59 -13.74 6.54
C ALA A 31 -38.32 -14.61 6.69
N PRO A 32 -38.10 -15.66 5.86
CA PRO A 32 -36.83 -16.38 5.84
C PRO A 32 -35.66 -15.47 5.44
N GLY A 33 -35.87 -14.57 4.48
CA GLY A 33 -34.89 -13.57 4.07
C GLY A 33 -34.46 -12.66 5.22
N LEU A 34 -35.42 -12.17 6.02
CA LEU A 34 -35.14 -11.35 7.20
C LEU A 34 -34.32 -12.12 8.24
N ALA A 35 -34.65 -13.40 8.48
CA ALA A 35 -33.90 -14.24 9.41
C ALA A 35 -32.45 -14.48 8.94
N VAL A 36 -32.27 -14.86 7.67
CA VAL A 36 -30.94 -15.07 7.07
C VAL A 36 -30.12 -13.79 7.02
N TRP A 37 -30.77 -12.65 6.76
CA TRP A 37 -30.16 -11.33 6.78
C TRP A 37 -29.70 -10.96 8.20
N LEU A 38 -30.57 -11.06 9.20
CA LEU A 38 -30.23 -10.76 10.61
C LEU A 38 -29.06 -11.62 11.12
N VAL A 39 -29.09 -12.93 10.85
CA VAL A 39 -27.97 -13.84 11.19
C VAL A 39 -26.70 -13.43 10.43
N GLY A 40 -26.82 -13.08 9.16
CA GLY A 40 -25.70 -12.58 8.36
C GLY A 40 -25.09 -11.29 8.92
N THR A 41 -25.92 -10.34 9.35
CA THR A 41 -25.47 -9.08 9.98
C THR A 41 -24.80 -9.35 11.32
N PHE A 42 -25.37 -10.23 12.14
CA PHE A 42 -24.79 -10.61 13.43
C PHE A 42 -23.41 -11.25 13.28
N VAL A 43 -23.23 -12.16 12.31
CA VAL A 43 -21.94 -12.80 12.04
C VAL A 43 -20.89 -11.82 11.50
N GLN A 44 -21.31 -10.75 10.81
CA GLN A 44 -20.40 -9.78 10.17
C GLN A 44 -20.03 -8.58 11.05
N THR A 45 -20.70 -8.37 12.18
CA THR A 45 -20.48 -7.20 13.04
C THR A 45 -19.73 -7.60 14.30
N ALA A 46 -18.67 -6.85 14.62
CA ALA A 46 -17.80 -7.15 15.77
C ALA A 46 -18.34 -6.61 17.11
N THR A 47 -19.28 -5.65 17.07
CA THR A 47 -19.84 -5.01 18.27
C THR A 47 -21.35 -4.90 18.20
N TRP A 48 -21.99 -4.87 19.38
CA TRP A 48 -23.44 -4.63 19.48
C TRP A 48 -23.86 -3.31 18.85
N THR A 49 -23.06 -2.25 19.02
CA THR A 49 -23.32 -0.95 18.42
C THR A 49 -23.31 -1.01 16.89
N ALA A 50 -22.34 -1.70 16.28
CA ALA A 50 -22.28 -1.89 14.84
C ALA A 50 -23.46 -2.74 14.34
N PHE A 51 -23.80 -3.81 15.07
CA PHE A 51 -24.98 -4.63 14.78
C PHE A 51 -26.25 -3.79 14.76
N PHE A 52 -26.56 -3.09 15.86
CA PHE A 52 -27.78 -2.29 15.95
C PHE A 52 -27.80 -1.12 14.95
N GLY A 53 -26.66 -0.47 14.69
CA GLY A 53 -26.56 0.60 13.71
C GLY A 53 -26.84 0.11 12.28
N GLN A 54 -26.19 -0.99 11.87
CA GLN A 54 -26.39 -1.58 10.55
C GLN A 54 -27.81 -2.14 10.38
N THR A 55 -28.33 -2.84 11.42
CA THR A 55 -29.69 -3.36 11.43
C THR A 55 -30.71 -2.22 11.34
N PHE A 56 -30.51 -1.10 12.03
CA PHE A 56 -31.41 0.05 11.98
C PHE A 56 -31.46 0.68 10.58
N THR A 57 -30.30 0.94 9.96
CA THR A 57 -30.23 1.53 8.60
C THR A 57 -30.86 0.61 7.55
N ASP A 58 -30.60 -0.70 7.63
CA ASP A 58 -31.18 -1.68 6.72
C ASP A 58 -32.71 -1.82 6.91
N LEU A 59 -33.22 -1.75 8.14
CA LEU A 59 -34.67 -1.76 8.41
C LEU A 59 -35.36 -0.50 7.91
N LEU A 60 -34.74 0.68 8.07
CA LEU A 60 -35.24 1.92 7.45
C LEU A 60 -35.29 1.79 5.93
N PHE A 61 -34.28 1.18 5.32
CA PHE A 61 -34.24 0.92 3.89
C PHE A 61 -35.35 -0.05 3.45
N PHE A 62 -35.53 -1.18 4.14
CA PHE A 62 -36.63 -2.11 3.84
C PHE A 62 -38.00 -1.46 4.03
N GLY A 63 -38.18 -0.63 5.05
CA GLY A 63 -39.39 0.16 5.27
C GLY A 63 -39.65 1.16 4.13
N GLY A 64 -38.61 1.89 3.70
CA GLY A 64 -38.66 2.79 2.55
C GLY A 64 -38.99 2.05 1.25
N ALA A 65 -38.36 0.90 1.01
CA ALA A 65 -38.64 0.01 -0.12
C ALA A 65 -40.08 -0.47 -0.12
N ALA A 66 -40.60 -0.92 1.03
CA ALA A 66 -41.98 -1.36 1.16
C ALA A 66 -42.98 -0.23 0.89
N LEU A 67 -42.75 0.99 1.40
CA LEU A 67 -43.61 2.15 1.15
C LEU A 67 -43.57 2.57 -0.33
N LEU A 68 -42.38 2.59 -0.92
CA LEU A 68 -42.18 2.93 -2.33
C LEU A 68 -42.86 1.90 -3.23
N PHE A 69 -42.67 0.62 -2.96
CA PHE A 69 -43.34 -0.46 -3.67
C PHE A 69 -44.86 -0.37 -3.55
N ARG A 70 -45.39 -0.09 -2.35
CA ARG A 70 -46.84 0.14 -2.15
C ARG A 70 -47.37 1.36 -2.92
N GLY A 71 -46.56 2.40 -3.09
CA GLY A 71 -46.91 3.55 -3.93
C GLY A 71 -46.95 3.18 -5.42
N LEU A 72 -45.93 2.45 -5.89
CA LEU A 72 -45.79 2.04 -7.29
C LEU A 72 -46.81 0.97 -7.72
N SER A 73 -47.28 0.10 -6.80
CA SER A 73 -48.30 -0.91 -7.10
C SER A 73 -49.64 -0.32 -7.54
N GLN A 74 -49.87 0.97 -7.31
CA GLN A 74 -51.09 1.67 -7.74
C GLN A 74 -51.07 2.05 -9.24
N SER A 75 -49.92 1.93 -9.92
CA SER A 75 -49.77 2.24 -11.34
C SER A 75 -49.79 0.97 -12.22
N LYS A 76 -50.73 0.89 -13.17
CA LYS A 76 -50.94 -0.33 -13.97
C LYS A 76 -49.85 -0.62 -15.01
N ASN A 77 -49.13 0.40 -15.51
CA ASN A 77 -48.26 0.25 -16.70
C ASN A 77 -46.77 0.59 -16.48
N LEU A 78 -46.36 1.13 -15.32
CA LEU A 78 -44.97 1.56 -15.06
C LEU A 78 -44.34 0.93 -13.80
N ALA A 79 -45.07 0.10 -13.06
CA ALA A 79 -44.66 -0.36 -11.73
C ALA A 79 -43.31 -1.09 -11.69
N VAL A 80 -43.00 -1.93 -12.68
CA VAL A 80 -41.77 -2.74 -12.70
C VAL A 80 -40.53 -1.91 -13.08
N PRO A 81 -40.49 -1.22 -14.23
CA PRO A 81 -39.31 -0.40 -14.57
C PRO A 81 -39.08 0.75 -13.58
N ALA A 82 -40.14 1.37 -13.04
CA ALA A 82 -40.00 2.38 -12.00
C ALA A 82 -39.46 1.81 -10.67
N ALA A 83 -39.86 0.58 -10.29
CA ALA A 83 -39.35 -0.09 -9.10
C ALA A 83 -37.86 -0.43 -9.22
N VAL A 84 -37.39 -0.82 -10.41
CA VAL A 84 -35.96 -1.10 -10.66
C VAL A 84 -35.13 0.18 -10.54
N VAL A 85 -35.56 1.28 -11.17
CA VAL A 85 -34.86 2.57 -11.07
C VAL A 85 -34.83 3.08 -9.62
N ALA A 86 -35.96 2.99 -8.92
CA ALA A 86 -36.06 3.39 -7.53
C ALA A 86 -35.19 2.53 -6.60
N LEU A 87 -35.08 1.22 -6.84
CA LEU A 87 -34.16 0.34 -6.11
C LEU A 87 -32.71 0.73 -6.32
N VAL A 88 -32.31 1.12 -7.54
CA VAL A 88 -30.94 1.58 -7.83
C VAL A 88 -30.65 2.89 -7.11
N VAL A 89 -31.57 3.85 -7.15
CA VAL A 89 -31.43 5.14 -6.43
C VAL A 89 -31.35 4.91 -4.93
N MET A 90 -32.26 4.10 -4.38
CA MET A 90 -32.26 3.81 -2.96
C MET A 90 -31.02 3.00 -2.55
N ALA A 91 -30.50 2.09 -3.38
CA ALA A 91 -29.25 1.38 -3.10
C ALA A 91 -28.06 2.35 -3.03
N GLY A 92 -28.03 3.37 -3.89
CA GLY A 92 -27.05 4.46 -3.79
C GLY A 92 -27.18 5.27 -2.50
N VAL A 93 -28.41 5.62 -2.11
CA VAL A 93 -28.69 6.32 -0.84
C VAL A 93 -28.33 5.46 0.37
N HIS A 94 -28.64 4.16 0.34
CA HIS A 94 -28.29 3.20 1.38
C HIS A 94 -26.78 3.07 1.53
N GLN A 95 -26.04 3.01 0.41
CA GLN A 95 -24.58 3.01 0.43
C GLN A 95 -24.01 4.31 1.02
N ALA A 96 -24.66 5.47 0.77
CA ALA A 96 -24.24 6.76 1.31
C ALA A 96 -24.59 6.95 2.79
N LEU A 97 -25.70 6.35 3.26
CA LEU A 97 -26.18 6.42 4.65
C LEU A 97 -25.68 5.27 5.53
N ARG A 98 -25.02 4.26 4.95
CA ARG A 98 -24.36 3.22 5.72
C ARG A 98 -23.41 3.91 6.68
N PRO A 99 -23.55 3.69 8.01
CA PRO A 99 -22.57 4.21 8.94
C PRO A 99 -21.21 3.70 8.46
N ALA A 100 -20.24 4.61 8.32
CA ALA A 100 -18.85 4.20 8.21
C ALA A 100 -18.63 3.18 9.32
N ALA A 101 -17.98 2.04 9.02
CA ALA A 101 -17.62 1.08 10.04
C ALA A 101 -17.06 1.90 11.20
N ALA A 102 -17.69 1.80 12.38
CA ALA A 102 -17.16 2.48 13.55
C ALA A 102 -15.70 2.07 13.58
N GLU A 103 -14.81 3.06 13.46
CA GLU A 103 -13.40 2.80 13.58
C GLU A 103 -13.30 1.98 14.86
N PRO A 104 -12.73 0.76 14.85
CA PRO A 104 -12.38 0.19 16.12
C PRO A 104 -11.56 1.29 16.78
N GLU A 105 -11.96 1.72 17.97
CA GLU A 105 -11.07 2.44 18.85
C GLU A 105 -9.85 1.53 18.95
N VAL A 106 -8.85 1.76 18.10
CA VAL A 106 -7.52 1.20 18.30
C VAL A 106 -6.82 2.14 19.27
N ALA A 107 -7.51 2.43 20.37
CA ALA A 107 -6.88 2.74 21.62
C ALA A 107 -6.61 1.36 22.24
N THR A 108 -5.34 1.03 22.43
CA THR A 108 -4.80 -0.06 23.29
C THR A 108 -4.35 -1.40 22.71
N ALA A 109 -4.58 -1.76 21.43
CA ALA A 109 -3.98 -3.00 20.91
C ALA A 109 -2.48 -2.81 20.64
N MET A 110 -1.62 -3.50 21.39
CA MET A 110 -0.19 -3.56 21.10
C MET A 110 0.01 -4.18 19.70
N PRO A 111 0.92 -3.62 18.87
CA PRO A 111 1.28 -4.22 17.60
C PRO A 111 1.82 -5.63 17.85
N GLU A 112 1.75 -6.49 16.84
CA GLU A 112 2.47 -7.76 16.90
C GLU A 112 3.97 -7.47 16.98
N LEU A 113 4.67 -8.16 17.87
CA LEU A 113 6.09 -7.93 18.14
C LEU A 113 6.92 -9.08 17.60
N ALA A 114 8.19 -8.81 17.32
CA ALA A 114 9.16 -9.86 17.07
C ALA A 114 9.20 -10.85 18.24
N SER A 115 9.40 -12.14 17.93
CA SER A 115 9.55 -13.21 18.95
C SER A 115 10.93 -13.25 19.60
N ASP A 116 11.86 -12.50 19.03
CA ASP A 116 13.25 -12.34 19.42
C ASP A 116 13.62 -10.88 19.22
N GLY A 117 13.68 -10.14 20.33
CA GLY A 117 14.08 -8.75 20.34
C GLY A 117 12.89 -7.82 20.18
N GLU A 118 12.08 -7.75 21.23
CA GLU A 118 10.80 -7.06 21.27
C GLU A 118 10.95 -5.53 21.23
N LEU A 119 12.12 -5.01 21.59
CA LEU A 119 12.39 -3.57 21.66
C LEU A 119 13.61 -3.18 20.82
N LEU A 120 13.48 -2.04 20.14
CA LEU A 120 14.57 -1.26 19.57
C LEU A 120 14.83 -0.07 20.50
N VAL A 121 16.08 0.04 20.97
CA VAL A 121 16.50 1.06 21.92
C VAL A 121 17.66 1.84 21.33
N GLU A 122 17.52 3.15 21.23
CA GLU A 122 18.61 4.06 20.91
C GLU A 122 19.31 4.49 22.20
N LEU A 123 20.59 4.18 22.33
CA LEU A 123 21.39 4.61 23.46
C LEU A 123 21.84 6.05 23.27
N ASN A 124 21.88 6.81 24.37
CA ASN A 124 22.45 8.15 24.34
C ASN A 124 23.98 8.13 24.23
N GLN A 125 24.55 9.27 23.84
CA GLN A 125 25.99 9.39 23.59
C GLN A 125 26.87 9.16 24.82
N GLU A 126 26.33 9.32 26.03
CA GLU A 126 27.04 9.13 27.30
C GLU A 126 27.02 7.67 27.78
N THR A 127 26.17 6.83 27.19
CA THR A 127 26.01 5.43 27.59
C THR A 127 26.90 4.53 26.75
N ASP A 128 27.89 3.92 27.40
CA ASP A 128 28.70 2.88 26.77
C ASP A 128 27.98 1.51 26.76
N ALA A 129 28.34 0.69 25.77
CA ALA A 129 27.72 -0.61 25.54
C ALA A 129 27.87 -1.59 26.73
N GLU A 130 28.93 -1.49 27.53
CA GLU A 130 29.18 -2.39 28.66
C GLU A 130 28.39 -1.98 29.91
N ARG A 131 28.18 -0.67 30.12
CA ARG A 131 27.21 -0.15 31.07
C ARG A 131 25.80 -0.62 30.72
N TRP A 132 25.41 -0.47 29.45
CA TRP A 132 24.10 -0.91 28.96
C TRP A 132 23.87 -2.41 29.17
N LYS A 133 24.79 -3.27 28.68
CA LYS A 133 24.70 -4.73 28.84
C LYS A 133 24.61 -5.16 30.29
N ARG A 134 25.38 -4.55 31.20
CA ARG A 134 25.31 -4.87 32.63
C ARG A 134 23.95 -4.54 33.23
N TRP A 135 23.37 -3.39 32.87
CA TRP A 135 22.08 -2.97 33.39
C TRP A 135 20.95 -3.85 32.84
N ILE A 136 20.96 -4.15 31.53
CA ILE A 136 20.00 -5.05 30.88
C ILE A 136 20.07 -6.46 31.47
N GLY A 137 21.28 -7.00 31.65
CA GLY A 137 21.48 -8.31 32.25
C GLY A 137 20.97 -8.39 33.70
N ALA A 138 21.01 -7.28 34.45
CA ALA A 138 20.44 -7.22 35.80
C ALA A 138 18.91 -7.34 35.83
N GLN A 139 18.23 -7.06 34.71
CA GLN A 139 16.78 -7.30 34.54
C GLN A 139 16.47 -8.74 34.09
N GLY A 140 17.49 -9.55 33.82
CA GLY A 140 17.34 -10.90 33.25
C GLY A 140 17.09 -10.90 31.74
N TRP A 141 17.40 -9.80 31.05
CA TRP A 141 17.18 -9.62 29.61
C TRP A 141 18.49 -9.77 28.83
N THR A 142 18.39 -9.89 27.50
CA THR A 142 19.56 -9.87 26.61
C THR A 142 19.51 -8.70 25.65
N THR A 143 20.69 -8.26 25.17
CA THR A 143 20.77 -7.16 24.21
C THR A 143 21.93 -7.35 23.24
N ARG A 144 21.73 -6.87 22.01
CA ARG A 144 22.74 -6.85 20.95
C ARG A 144 22.54 -5.62 20.09
N ARG A 145 23.60 -5.13 19.45
CA ARG A 145 23.48 -4.03 18.50
C ARG A 145 22.57 -4.43 17.34
N ALA A 146 21.65 -3.53 16.98
CA ALA A 146 20.56 -3.79 16.05
C ALA A 146 20.98 -3.62 14.59
N PHE A 147 21.82 -2.61 14.30
CA PHE A 147 22.18 -2.19 12.94
C PHE A 147 23.69 -2.02 12.76
N TYR A 148 24.14 -2.22 11.52
CA TYR A 148 25.55 -2.19 11.11
C TYR A 148 25.70 -1.50 9.75
N PRO A 149 25.41 -0.19 9.64
CA PRO A 149 25.67 0.55 8.41
C PRO A 149 27.14 0.44 8.02
N ALA A 150 27.42 0.26 6.72
CA ALA A 150 28.79 0.12 6.22
C ALA A 150 29.61 1.42 6.26
N ASP A 151 28.99 2.54 6.63
CA ASP A 151 29.67 3.83 6.74
C ASP A 151 30.80 3.77 7.77
N GLY A 152 31.98 4.25 7.40
CA GLY A 152 33.15 4.29 8.28
C GLY A 152 33.05 5.36 9.37
N GLN A 153 32.01 6.20 9.31
CA GLN A 153 31.67 7.20 10.31
C GLN A 153 30.49 6.72 11.16
N ARG A 154 30.56 6.98 12.48
CA ARG A 154 29.48 6.65 13.40
C ARG A 154 28.22 7.45 13.04
N THR A 155 27.11 6.76 12.92
CA THR A 155 25.75 7.24 12.64
C THR A 155 24.86 6.94 13.86
N ASP A 156 23.70 7.60 13.96
CA ASP A 156 22.77 7.34 15.08
C ASP A 156 22.24 5.90 15.06
N LEU A 157 22.17 5.27 13.88
CA LEU A 157 21.84 3.84 13.71
C LEU A 157 22.84 2.91 14.42
N ASP A 158 24.09 3.35 14.65
CA ASP A 158 25.10 2.55 15.35
C ASP A 158 24.82 2.41 16.85
N ASP A 159 23.98 3.31 17.37
CA ASP A 159 23.62 3.40 18.79
C ASP A 159 22.30 2.68 19.09
N TYR A 160 21.70 2.03 18.09
CA TYR A 160 20.53 1.18 18.27
C TYR A 160 20.89 -0.24 18.72
N TYR A 161 20.18 -0.68 19.75
CA TYR A 161 20.26 -2.01 20.35
C TYR A 161 18.90 -2.68 20.31
N LEU A 162 18.92 -3.96 19.96
CA LEU A 162 17.80 -4.86 20.16
C LEU A 162 17.84 -5.35 21.60
N VAL A 163 16.70 -5.37 22.27
CA VAL A 163 16.54 -5.93 23.62
C VAL A 163 15.52 -7.05 23.56
N ASP A 164 15.94 -8.24 24.00
CA ASP A 164 15.06 -9.40 24.14
C ASP A 164 14.46 -9.41 25.54
N VAL A 165 13.13 -9.28 25.61
CA VAL A 165 12.33 -9.27 26.83
C VAL A 165 11.70 -10.66 27.00
N PRO A 166 11.85 -11.32 28.17
CA PRO A 166 11.21 -12.60 28.44
C PRO A 166 9.71 -12.59 28.15
N ALA A 167 9.20 -13.66 27.53
CA ALA A 167 7.82 -13.75 27.05
C ALA A 167 6.75 -13.52 28.14
N ASP A 168 7.06 -13.84 29.40
CA ASP A 168 6.19 -13.61 30.55
C ASP A 168 6.09 -12.12 30.96
N GLN A 169 7.00 -11.27 30.48
CA GLN A 169 7.05 -9.83 30.77
C GLN A 169 6.50 -8.97 29.62
N VAL A 170 6.28 -9.54 28.43
CA VAL A 170 5.82 -8.80 27.23
C VAL A 170 4.45 -8.13 27.44
N ALA A 171 3.61 -8.68 28.32
CA ALA A 171 2.33 -8.06 28.67
C ALA A 171 2.48 -6.67 29.33
N GLU A 172 3.64 -6.38 29.92
CA GLU A 172 3.94 -5.11 30.61
C GLU A 172 4.83 -4.18 29.77
N LEU A 173 4.97 -4.43 28.46
CA LEU A 173 5.97 -3.74 27.62
C LEU A 173 5.91 -2.21 27.71
N VAL A 174 4.70 -1.62 27.78
CA VAL A 174 4.54 -0.16 27.91
C VAL A 174 5.20 0.37 29.20
N ALA A 175 5.06 -0.36 30.32
CA ALA A 175 5.70 0.01 31.57
C ALA A 175 7.22 -0.20 31.51
N LEU A 176 7.66 -1.28 30.84
CA LEU A 176 9.08 -1.56 30.62
C LEU A 176 9.76 -0.48 29.77
N MET A 177 9.11 0.00 28.72
CA MET A 177 9.60 1.09 27.88
C MET A 177 9.75 2.38 28.70
N ALA A 178 8.73 2.77 29.47
CA ALA A 178 8.79 3.94 30.33
C ALA A 178 9.90 3.82 31.40
N MET A 179 10.15 2.61 31.89
CA MET A 179 11.22 2.32 32.84
C MET A 179 12.60 2.46 32.19
N LEU A 180 12.79 1.98 30.95
CA LEU A 180 14.00 2.18 30.17
C LEU A 180 14.28 3.67 29.92
N GLU A 181 13.27 4.42 29.48
CA GLU A 181 13.37 5.87 29.25
C GLU A 181 13.79 6.62 30.54
N ALA A 182 13.23 6.21 31.69
CA ALA A 182 13.54 6.83 32.98
C ALA A 182 14.97 6.57 33.47
N THR A 183 15.71 5.63 32.87
CA THR A 183 17.12 5.38 33.24
C THR A 183 18.05 6.54 32.89
N GLY A 184 17.66 7.38 31.92
CA GLY A 184 18.53 8.39 31.32
C GLY A 184 19.71 7.79 30.54
N MET A 185 19.64 6.51 30.14
CA MET A 185 20.64 5.86 29.28
C MET A 185 20.24 5.83 27.80
N THR A 186 18.97 6.11 27.50
CA THR A 186 18.36 5.93 26.18
C THR A 186 17.84 7.25 25.65
N ASP A 187 18.02 7.52 24.36
CA ASP A 187 17.39 8.66 23.67
C ASP A 187 15.99 8.28 23.14
N ASN A 188 15.79 7.01 22.77
CA ASN A 188 14.51 6.51 22.30
C ASN A 188 14.31 5.01 22.63
N VAL A 189 13.06 4.62 22.87
CA VAL A 189 12.65 3.23 23.06
C VAL A 189 11.37 2.98 22.27
N GLU A 190 11.39 2.02 21.35
CA GLU A 190 10.22 1.66 20.55
C GLU A 190 10.10 0.14 20.37
N PRO A 191 8.88 -0.38 20.17
CA PRO A 191 8.69 -1.80 19.87
C PRO A 191 9.33 -2.17 18.53
N ASN A 192 9.85 -3.39 18.43
CA ASN A 192 10.24 -4.00 17.16
C ASN A 192 9.00 -4.67 16.53
N GLU A 193 8.21 -3.87 15.81
CA GLU A 193 6.90 -4.28 15.30
C GLU A 193 7.01 -5.29 14.14
N VAL A 194 6.03 -6.19 14.01
CA VAL A 194 5.90 -7.09 12.86
C VAL A 194 4.97 -6.47 11.84
N ILE A 195 5.51 -6.26 10.65
CA ILE A 195 4.78 -5.78 9.48
C ILE A 195 4.32 -6.96 8.64
N ARG A 196 3.08 -6.89 8.15
CA ARG A 196 2.46 -7.92 7.31
C ARG A 196 1.89 -7.31 6.05
N LEU A 197 1.95 -8.06 4.96
CA LEU A 197 1.26 -7.68 3.72
C LEU A 197 -0.26 -7.77 3.92
N GLU A 198 -0.95 -6.70 3.56
CA GLU A 198 -2.41 -6.63 3.47
C GLU A 198 -2.82 -6.94 2.03
N PHE A 199 -3.57 -8.02 1.82
CA PHE A 199 -4.08 -8.41 0.51
C PHE A 199 -5.55 -8.03 0.36
N ASP A 200 -5.85 -7.21 -0.64
CA ASP A 200 -7.21 -7.02 -1.12
C ASP A 200 -7.46 -7.86 -2.36
N PRO A 201 -8.60 -8.56 -2.45
CA PRO A 201 -8.94 -9.34 -3.63
C PRO A 201 -9.01 -8.42 -4.85
N ALA A 202 -8.30 -8.78 -5.90
CA ALA A 202 -8.27 -8.02 -7.14
C ALA A 202 -9.67 -7.92 -7.75
N ARG A 203 -10.01 -6.73 -8.30
CA ARG A 203 -11.18 -6.58 -9.17
C ARG A 203 -10.70 -6.48 -10.62
N THR A 204 -11.45 -7.06 -11.53
CA THR A 204 -11.18 -6.91 -12.97
C THR A 204 -11.45 -5.47 -13.38
N VAL A 205 -10.41 -4.79 -13.84
CA VAL A 205 -10.53 -3.46 -14.47
C VAL A 205 -10.60 -3.64 -15.98
N PRO A 206 -11.40 -2.83 -16.71
CA PRO A 206 -11.49 -2.94 -18.16
C PRO A 206 -10.13 -2.81 -18.85
N LYS A 207 -9.92 -3.62 -19.90
CA LYS A 207 -8.73 -3.49 -20.75
C LYS A 207 -8.70 -2.10 -21.41
N SER A 208 -7.50 -1.55 -21.54
CA SER A 208 -7.28 -0.31 -22.26
C SER A 208 -7.14 -0.58 -23.76
N ASN A 209 -7.86 0.21 -24.57
CA ASN A 209 -7.74 0.18 -26.03
C ASN A 209 -6.73 1.22 -26.56
N LYS A 210 -6.05 1.96 -25.67
CA LYS A 210 -5.10 3.00 -26.08
C LYS A 210 -3.83 2.34 -26.61
N GLN A 211 -3.39 2.76 -27.79
CA GLN A 211 -2.09 2.35 -28.33
C GLN A 211 -0.98 3.16 -27.65
N LEU A 212 -0.06 2.47 -26.99
CA LEU A 212 1.05 3.11 -26.26
C LEU A 212 2.36 3.16 -27.04
N GLY A 213 2.40 2.59 -28.25
CA GLY A 213 3.62 2.55 -29.07
C GLY A 213 4.67 1.56 -28.57
N VAL A 214 4.23 0.51 -27.87
CA VAL A 214 5.07 -0.59 -27.37
C VAL A 214 4.58 -1.94 -27.88
N ASP A 215 5.48 -2.93 -27.95
CA ASP A 215 5.18 -4.26 -28.52
C ASP A 215 4.82 -5.35 -27.48
N ASP A 216 4.77 -4.98 -26.21
CA ASP A 216 4.44 -5.87 -25.10
C ASP A 216 2.99 -6.41 -25.21
N PRO A 217 2.78 -7.73 -25.33
CA PRO A 217 1.50 -8.32 -25.71
C PRO A 217 0.38 -8.14 -24.66
N ARG A 218 0.72 -7.88 -23.40
CA ARG A 218 -0.26 -7.71 -22.29
C ARG A 218 -0.47 -6.26 -21.90
N VAL A 219 0.09 -5.30 -22.64
CA VAL A 219 -0.02 -3.86 -22.31
C VAL A 219 -1.47 -3.36 -22.25
N ASN A 220 -2.37 -3.98 -23.02
CA ASN A 220 -3.80 -3.66 -22.99
C ASN A 220 -4.49 -4.04 -21.67
N GLU A 221 -3.89 -4.87 -20.83
CA GLU A 221 -4.38 -5.19 -19.48
C GLU A 221 -3.90 -4.19 -18.44
N GLN A 222 -2.99 -3.28 -18.80
CA GLN A 222 -2.42 -2.29 -17.91
C GLN A 222 -3.07 -0.92 -18.09
N TRP A 223 -4.33 -0.78 -17.65
CA TRP A 223 -5.05 0.51 -17.68
C TRP A 223 -4.24 1.66 -17.05
N ALA A 224 -3.44 1.35 -16.03
CA ALA A 224 -2.56 2.29 -15.33
C ALA A 224 -1.62 3.04 -16.29
N MET A 225 -1.14 2.38 -17.34
CA MET A 225 -0.24 2.99 -18.33
C MET A 225 -0.93 4.09 -19.14
N THR A 226 -2.23 3.95 -19.36
CA THR A 226 -3.06 4.99 -19.98
C THR A 226 -3.28 6.17 -19.03
N ALA A 227 -3.57 5.89 -17.75
CA ALA A 227 -3.76 6.94 -16.74
C ALA A 227 -2.48 7.75 -16.46
N LEU A 228 -1.32 7.12 -16.63
CA LEU A 228 0.00 7.74 -16.50
C LEU A 228 0.52 8.35 -17.82
N GLU A 229 -0.27 8.35 -18.89
CA GLU A 229 0.12 8.89 -20.21
C GLU A 229 1.47 8.33 -20.72
N MET A 230 1.70 7.02 -20.55
CA MET A 230 3.00 6.38 -20.87
C MET A 230 3.40 6.50 -22.35
N ASP A 231 2.44 6.62 -23.26
CA ASP A 231 2.67 6.95 -24.67
C ASP A 231 3.45 8.26 -24.85
N ARG A 232 3.09 9.29 -24.08
CA ARG A 232 3.80 10.58 -24.10
C ARG A 232 5.18 10.45 -23.48
N PHE A 233 5.31 9.62 -22.45
CA PHE A 233 6.58 9.37 -21.79
C PHE A 233 7.57 8.67 -22.74
N TYR A 234 7.19 7.57 -23.40
CA TYR A 234 8.06 6.90 -24.37
C TYR A 234 8.40 7.79 -25.57
N THR A 235 7.43 8.59 -26.03
CA THR A 235 7.64 9.58 -27.09
C THR A 235 8.69 10.61 -26.66
N LEU A 236 8.54 11.21 -25.48
CA LEU A 236 9.48 12.19 -24.94
C LEU A 236 10.91 11.64 -24.85
N LEU A 237 11.07 10.44 -24.29
CA LEU A 237 12.39 9.80 -24.17
C LEU A 237 13.08 9.67 -25.54
N THR A 238 12.30 9.38 -26.58
CA THR A 238 12.81 9.19 -27.95
C THR A 238 13.02 10.52 -28.68
N SER A 239 12.04 11.44 -28.64
CA SER A 239 12.07 12.71 -29.39
C SER A 239 13.11 13.69 -28.85
N GLU A 240 13.25 13.78 -27.53
CA GLU A 240 14.26 14.61 -26.86
C GLU A 240 15.61 13.89 -26.73
N GLN A 241 15.71 12.66 -27.23
CA GLN A 241 16.91 11.81 -27.14
C GLN A 241 17.47 11.77 -25.72
N VAL A 242 16.58 11.56 -24.73
CA VAL A 242 16.93 11.62 -23.32
C VAL A 242 17.95 10.53 -23.01
N LYS A 243 19.11 10.93 -22.48
CA LYS A 243 20.19 10.00 -22.12
C LYS A 243 20.41 9.95 -20.61
N PRO A 244 20.55 8.76 -20.03
CA PRO A 244 20.95 8.61 -18.64
C PRO A 244 22.42 9.02 -18.47
N GLN A 245 22.74 9.69 -17.37
CA GLN A 245 24.11 9.96 -16.92
C GLN A 245 24.71 8.76 -16.17
N LYS A 246 23.85 7.94 -15.54
CA LYS A 246 24.24 6.66 -14.94
C LYS A 246 23.10 5.65 -15.06
N ARG A 247 23.41 4.37 -14.91
CA ARG A 247 22.39 3.35 -14.70
C ARG A 247 22.02 3.30 -13.23
N ALA A 248 20.85 3.85 -12.90
CA ALA A 248 20.38 3.89 -11.52
C ALA A 248 19.99 2.48 -11.03
N LEU A 249 19.91 2.30 -9.70
CA LEU A 249 19.49 1.05 -9.09
C LEU A 249 18.23 1.25 -8.22
N VAL A 250 17.14 0.59 -8.58
CA VAL A 250 15.88 0.61 -7.82
C VAL A 250 15.79 -0.69 -7.01
N ALA A 251 15.82 -0.58 -5.68
CA ALA A 251 15.71 -1.72 -4.78
C ALA A 251 14.26 -1.94 -4.35
N ILE A 252 13.76 -3.16 -4.59
CA ILE A 252 12.47 -3.65 -4.11
C ILE A 252 12.68 -4.33 -2.77
N LEU A 253 12.25 -3.66 -1.69
CA LEU A 253 12.34 -4.17 -0.33
C LEU A 253 11.04 -4.92 0.00
N ASP A 254 11.02 -6.23 -0.21
CA ASP A 254 9.78 -7.01 -0.23
C ASP A 254 10.01 -8.52 0.09
N THR A 255 9.19 -9.43 -0.45
CA THR A 255 9.25 -10.89 -0.28
C THR A 255 10.35 -11.58 -1.11
N GLY A 256 11.13 -10.80 -1.85
CA GLY A 256 12.09 -11.26 -2.85
C GLY A 256 11.62 -10.91 -4.26
N VAL A 257 12.43 -11.20 -5.28
CA VAL A 257 12.04 -11.06 -6.70
C VAL A 257 12.50 -12.29 -7.46
N ASP A 258 11.62 -12.88 -8.27
CA ASP A 258 12.01 -13.92 -9.23
C ASP A 258 12.94 -13.32 -10.31
N ALA A 259 14.24 -13.38 -10.05
CA ALA A 259 15.28 -12.81 -10.92
C ALA A 259 15.34 -13.44 -12.31
N LYS A 260 14.73 -14.62 -12.49
CA LYS A 260 14.72 -15.38 -13.74
C LYS A 260 13.46 -15.15 -14.57
N HIS A 261 12.52 -14.36 -14.06
CA HIS A 261 11.29 -14.05 -14.76
C HIS A 261 11.61 -13.46 -16.14
N GLU A 262 11.00 -14.00 -17.19
CA GLU A 262 11.27 -13.67 -18.60
C GLU A 262 11.21 -12.17 -18.89
N ASP A 263 10.29 -11.49 -18.20
CA ASP A 263 10.02 -10.06 -18.37
C ASP A 263 10.77 -9.14 -17.38
N LEU A 264 11.63 -9.70 -16.54
CA LEU A 264 12.46 -8.95 -15.57
C LEU A 264 13.96 -9.19 -15.76
N ALA A 265 14.35 -10.37 -16.22
CA ALA A 265 15.74 -10.84 -16.16
C ALA A 265 16.75 -9.87 -16.82
N ALA A 266 16.37 -9.17 -17.89
CA ALA A 266 17.25 -8.21 -18.55
C ALA A 266 17.42 -6.89 -17.77
N ASN A 267 16.45 -6.53 -16.93
CA ASN A 267 16.48 -5.36 -16.06
C ASN A 267 16.91 -5.69 -14.62
N PHE A 268 16.99 -6.96 -14.27
CA PHE A 268 17.33 -7.38 -12.92
C PHE A 268 18.84 -7.35 -12.66
N PHE A 269 19.23 -6.82 -11.51
CA PHE A 269 20.59 -6.85 -10.99
C PHE A 269 20.61 -7.49 -9.62
N SER A 270 21.26 -8.65 -9.50
CA SER A 270 21.41 -9.34 -8.21
C SER A 270 22.48 -8.66 -7.35
N VAL A 271 22.07 -8.04 -6.24
CA VAL A 271 22.99 -7.59 -5.19
C VAL A 271 23.35 -8.71 -4.22
N ASN A 272 22.48 -9.72 -4.10
CA ASN A 272 22.71 -10.94 -3.33
C ASN A 272 21.73 -12.04 -3.77
N LYS A 273 22.26 -13.20 -4.18
CA LYS A 273 21.46 -14.34 -4.66
C LYS A 273 20.40 -14.85 -3.68
N LYS A 274 20.55 -14.56 -2.38
CA LYS A 274 19.54 -14.93 -1.36
C LYS A 274 18.23 -14.14 -1.45
N PHE A 275 18.21 -13.07 -2.25
CA PHE A 275 17.04 -12.21 -2.47
C PHE A 275 16.35 -12.48 -3.81
N ASP A 276 16.98 -13.28 -4.67
CA ASP A 276 16.58 -13.51 -6.06
C ASP A 276 15.50 -14.59 -6.21
N ASP A 277 14.88 -15.00 -5.10
CA ASP A 277 13.76 -15.93 -5.05
C ASP A 277 12.55 -15.29 -4.37
N ASP A 278 11.36 -15.57 -4.90
CA ASP A 278 10.12 -15.02 -4.36
C ASP A 278 9.03 -16.09 -4.28
N PRO A 279 9.04 -16.93 -3.23
CA PRO A 279 8.04 -17.97 -3.05
C PRO A 279 6.64 -17.40 -2.77
N GLN A 280 6.53 -16.13 -2.37
CA GLN A 280 5.27 -15.48 -2.05
C GLN A 280 4.67 -14.78 -3.27
N GLY A 281 5.50 -14.07 -4.05
CA GLY A 281 5.16 -13.48 -5.33
C GLY A 281 4.79 -11.99 -5.31
N HIS A 282 4.73 -11.33 -4.15
CA HIS A 282 4.38 -9.91 -4.04
C HIS A 282 5.51 -9.01 -4.52
N GLY A 283 6.75 -9.28 -4.10
CA GLY A 283 7.91 -8.51 -4.55
C GLY A 283 8.18 -8.64 -6.06
N THR A 284 7.96 -9.82 -6.65
CA THR A 284 8.03 -10.01 -8.12
C THR A 284 6.98 -9.18 -8.85
N HIS A 285 5.79 -9.02 -8.27
CA HIS A 285 4.74 -8.17 -8.84
C HIS A 285 5.13 -6.70 -8.77
N CYS A 286 5.65 -6.25 -7.63
CA CYS A 286 6.16 -4.89 -7.47
C CYS A 286 7.34 -4.59 -8.42
N ALA A 287 8.25 -5.55 -8.62
CA ALA A 287 9.38 -5.43 -9.54
C ALA A 287 8.92 -5.25 -10.99
N GLY A 288 7.89 -5.97 -11.44
CA GLY A 288 7.31 -5.80 -12.78
C GLY A 288 6.72 -4.42 -12.99
N ILE A 289 5.99 -3.91 -12.00
CA ILE A 289 5.45 -2.55 -12.07
C ILE A 289 6.57 -1.52 -12.17
N ALA A 290 7.62 -1.68 -11.34
CA ALA A 290 8.73 -0.73 -11.30
C ALA A 290 9.60 -0.79 -12.54
N GLY A 291 9.87 -1.96 -13.12
CA GLY A 291 10.86 -2.10 -14.19
C GLY A 291 10.84 -3.39 -14.99
N ALA A 292 9.65 -3.92 -15.34
CA ALA A 292 9.55 -4.90 -16.44
C ALA A 292 10.21 -4.36 -17.72
N VAL A 293 10.69 -5.27 -18.57
CA VAL A 293 11.49 -4.92 -19.74
C VAL A 293 10.57 -4.50 -20.88
N THR A 294 10.35 -3.19 -21.01
CA THR A 294 9.47 -2.65 -22.06
C THR A 294 10.05 -2.89 -23.46
N ASN A 295 9.19 -3.16 -24.45
CA ASN A 295 9.57 -3.43 -25.84
C ASN A 295 10.44 -4.67 -26.04
N ASN A 296 10.17 -5.76 -25.33
CA ASN A 296 10.83 -7.06 -25.52
C ASN A 296 9.94 -8.09 -26.22
N GLY A 297 8.70 -7.74 -26.61
CA GLY A 297 7.71 -8.65 -27.18
C GLY A 297 7.13 -9.69 -26.20
N VAL A 298 7.29 -9.50 -24.89
CA VAL A 298 6.88 -10.42 -23.82
C VAL A 298 6.08 -9.65 -22.78
N GLY A 299 5.15 -10.32 -22.10
CA GLY A 299 4.55 -9.80 -20.87
C GLY A 299 4.00 -8.36 -20.95
N VAL A 300 4.45 -7.54 -20.01
CA VAL A 300 3.92 -6.22 -19.65
C VAL A 300 4.96 -5.11 -19.86
N ALA A 301 4.48 -3.88 -20.10
CA ALA A 301 5.34 -2.72 -20.21
C ALA A 301 5.59 -2.05 -18.84
N SER A 302 6.63 -1.23 -18.73
CA SER A 302 6.99 -0.42 -17.55
C SER A 302 7.82 0.83 -17.97
N PHE A 303 8.71 1.35 -17.13
CA PHE A 303 9.40 2.63 -17.36
C PHE A 303 10.65 2.54 -18.22
N ALA A 304 11.34 1.40 -18.21
CA ALA A 304 12.62 1.23 -18.88
C ALA A 304 12.54 0.08 -19.87
N ARG A 305 13.36 0.17 -20.93
CA ARG A 305 13.65 -0.99 -21.78
C ARG A 305 14.72 -1.83 -21.09
N SER A 306 15.59 -2.50 -21.86
CA SER A 306 16.65 -3.34 -21.31
C SER A 306 17.83 -2.53 -20.76
N GLY A 307 17.79 -2.25 -19.45
CA GLY A 307 18.89 -1.72 -18.65
C GLY A 307 19.42 -0.37 -19.10
N ASP A 308 18.59 0.42 -19.80
CA ASP A 308 18.96 1.70 -20.38
C ASP A 308 19.03 2.79 -19.30
N PHE A 309 17.95 3.02 -18.55
CA PHE A 309 17.90 4.05 -17.50
C PHE A 309 18.26 3.49 -16.12
N PHE A 310 17.62 2.40 -15.70
CA PHE A 310 17.86 1.82 -14.39
C PHE A 310 17.74 0.30 -14.42
N ARG A 311 18.16 -0.33 -13.32
CA ARG A 311 17.96 -1.75 -13.06
C ARG A 311 17.18 -1.92 -11.78
N VAL A 312 16.43 -3.02 -11.70
CA VAL A 312 15.70 -3.42 -10.48
C VAL A 312 16.57 -4.41 -9.72
N THR A 313 16.58 -4.33 -8.39
CA THR A 313 17.19 -5.33 -7.51
C THR A 313 16.24 -5.72 -6.39
N SER A 314 16.52 -6.83 -5.72
CA SER A 314 15.76 -7.29 -4.57
C SER A 314 16.56 -7.16 -3.28
N VAL A 315 15.88 -6.71 -2.23
CA VAL A 315 16.32 -6.89 -0.84
C VAL A 315 15.15 -7.51 -0.08
N LYS A 316 15.30 -8.78 0.30
CA LYS A 316 14.23 -9.54 0.95
C LYS A 316 14.15 -9.18 2.43
N VAL A 317 13.07 -8.48 2.80
CA VAL A 317 12.77 -8.07 4.19
C VAL A 317 11.51 -8.74 4.72
N LEU A 318 10.70 -9.35 3.84
CA LEU A 318 9.53 -10.12 4.19
C LEU A 318 9.78 -11.61 3.94
N ARG A 319 9.41 -12.44 4.92
CA ARG A 319 9.49 -13.90 4.82
C ARG A 319 8.41 -14.44 3.88
N ALA A 320 8.44 -15.75 3.59
CA ALA A 320 7.49 -16.40 2.66
C ALA A 320 6.01 -16.23 3.05
N GLY A 321 5.71 -16.00 4.33
CA GLY A 321 4.36 -15.68 4.82
C GLY A 321 3.95 -14.21 4.65
N GLY A 322 4.77 -13.37 4.01
CA GLY A 322 4.50 -11.95 3.81
C GLY A 322 4.69 -11.09 5.07
N SER A 323 5.56 -11.50 5.99
CA SER A 323 5.82 -10.76 7.24
C SER A 323 7.30 -10.53 7.51
N GLY A 324 7.62 -9.38 8.11
CA GLY A 324 8.97 -8.97 8.48
C GLY A 324 8.95 -8.10 9.73
N THR A 325 10.03 -8.11 10.51
CA THR A 325 10.15 -7.23 11.67
C THR A 325 10.60 -5.84 11.23
N GLN A 326 10.35 -4.83 12.05
CA GLN A 326 10.86 -3.47 11.85
C GLN A 326 12.39 -3.48 11.74
N GLN A 327 13.07 -4.28 12.56
CA GLN A 327 14.51 -4.50 12.45
C GLN A 327 14.91 -5.08 11.08
N ASP A 328 14.20 -6.09 10.57
CA ASP A 328 14.50 -6.69 9.26
C ASP A 328 14.36 -5.65 8.13
N ILE A 329 13.32 -4.82 8.19
CA ILE A 329 13.04 -3.79 7.19
C ILE A 329 14.10 -2.68 7.24
N ILE A 330 14.46 -2.19 8.42
CA ILE A 330 15.52 -1.17 8.58
C ILE A 330 16.87 -1.71 8.12
N ASN A 331 17.23 -2.94 8.48
CA ASN A 331 18.43 -3.60 7.96
C ASN A 331 18.38 -3.74 6.43
N GLY A 332 17.19 -3.94 5.85
CA GLY A 332 16.97 -3.92 4.41
C GLY A 332 17.24 -2.56 3.77
N ILE A 333 16.76 -1.47 4.40
CA ILE A 333 17.04 -0.09 3.95
C ILE A 333 18.54 0.15 3.92
N ILE A 334 19.22 -0.13 5.03
CA ILE A 334 20.68 0.00 5.16
C ILE A 334 21.39 -0.85 4.09
N THR A 335 21.00 -2.12 3.96
CA THR A 335 21.59 -3.04 2.97
C THR A 335 21.41 -2.52 1.55
N ALA A 336 20.23 -2.02 1.18
CA ALA A 336 19.98 -1.49 -0.16
C ALA A 336 20.89 -0.29 -0.47
N VAL A 337 20.97 0.66 0.47
CA VAL A 337 21.82 1.86 0.37
C VAL A 337 23.29 1.48 0.26
N ASP A 338 23.77 0.57 1.12
CA ASP A 338 25.16 0.09 1.13
C ASP A 338 25.53 -0.68 -0.14
N ARG A 339 24.53 -1.22 -0.85
CA ARG A 339 24.69 -1.86 -2.17
C ARG A 339 24.51 -0.89 -3.33
N GLY A 340 24.39 0.41 -3.06
CA GLY A 340 24.31 1.47 -4.05
C GLY A 340 22.93 1.67 -4.67
N ALA A 341 21.86 1.33 -3.96
CA ALA A 341 20.51 1.65 -4.40
C ALA A 341 20.29 3.18 -4.44
N ASP A 342 19.72 3.65 -5.54
CA ASP A 342 19.35 5.05 -5.75
C ASP A 342 17.92 5.36 -5.35
N VAL A 343 17.05 4.35 -5.42
CA VAL A 343 15.64 4.42 -5.04
C VAL A 343 15.28 3.15 -4.30
N LEU A 344 14.63 3.28 -3.15
CA LEU A 344 14.12 2.19 -2.34
C LEU A 344 12.59 2.18 -2.42
N SER A 345 12.01 1.04 -2.78
CA SER A 345 10.58 0.82 -2.90
C SER A 345 10.11 -0.13 -1.80
N LEU A 346 9.33 0.39 -0.85
CA LEU A 346 8.79 -0.35 0.29
C LEU A 346 7.28 -0.49 0.14
N SER A 347 6.85 -1.55 -0.56
CA SER A 347 5.44 -1.88 -0.77
C SER A 347 4.82 -2.64 0.42
N LEU A 348 5.13 -2.17 1.63
CA LEU A 348 4.79 -2.78 2.90
C LEU A 348 4.41 -1.71 3.92
N GLY A 349 3.66 -2.11 4.93
CA GLY A 349 3.33 -1.24 6.05
C GLY A 349 2.36 -1.90 7.01
N GLY A 350 2.29 -1.37 8.22
CA GLY A 350 1.45 -1.90 9.28
C GLY A 350 0.94 -0.78 10.19
N PHE A 351 -0.15 -1.07 10.89
CA PHE A 351 -0.70 -0.15 11.87
C PHE A 351 0.32 0.13 12.98
N SER A 352 0.56 1.41 13.27
CA SER A 352 1.51 1.87 14.28
C SER A 352 1.11 3.27 14.80
N THR A 353 1.94 3.89 15.63
CA THR A 353 1.72 5.26 16.13
C THR A 353 2.84 6.19 15.69
N GLN A 354 2.56 7.51 15.62
CA GLN A 354 3.58 8.52 15.25
C GLN A 354 4.80 8.53 16.16
N SER A 355 4.66 8.08 17.41
CA SER A 355 5.76 8.00 18.38
C SER A 355 6.71 6.81 18.17
N ARG A 356 6.48 5.96 17.16
CA ARG A 356 7.21 4.69 16.96
C ARG A 356 7.85 4.58 15.57
N GLN A 357 8.25 5.73 15.04
CA GLN A 357 8.81 5.85 13.69
C GLN A 357 10.29 6.28 13.72
N GLN A 358 10.90 6.40 14.90
CA GLN A 358 12.19 7.07 15.03
C GLN A 358 13.30 6.26 14.35
N ALA A 359 13.38 4.94 14.56
CA ALA A 359 14.40 4.13 13.89
C ALA A 359 14.20 4.10 12.37
N TYR A 360 12.95 4.15 11.89
CA TYR A 360 12.67 4.31 10.45
C TYR A 360 13.11 5.68 9.94
N SER A 361 12.85 6.77 10.66
CA SER A 361 13.34 8.10 10.32
C SER A 361 14.86 8.14 10.22
N GLU A 362 15.57 7.52 11.15
CA GLU A 362 17.04 7.45 11.11
C GLU A 362 17.54 6.64 9.91
N ALA A 363 16.86 5.53 9.57
CA ALA A 363 17.18 4.74 8.38
C ALA A 363 16.89 5.49 7.08
N VAL A 364 15.79 6.25 7.01
CA VAL A 364 15.46 7.11 5.87
C VAL A 364 16.48 8.24 5.75
N ARG A 365 16.86 8.87 6.87
CA ARG A 365 17.90 9.90 6.89
C ARG A 365 19.21 9.36 6.35
N TYR A 366 19.67 8.21 6.85
CA TYR A 366 20.84 7.50 6.32
C TYR A 366 20.77 7.30 4.81
N ALA A 367 19.64 6.81 4.30
CA ALA A 367 19.43 6.63 2.86
C ALA A 367 19.53 7.96 2.10
N THR A 368 18.87 9.01 2.58
CA THR A 368 18.83 10.31 1.92
C THR A 368 20.16 11.06 1.97
N ASP A 369 20.93 10.92 3.04
CA ASP A 369 22.28 11.48 3.19
C ASP A 369 23.27 10.82 2.20
N LYS A 370 23.05 9.54 1.87
CA LYS A 370 23.75 8.83 0.79
C LYS A 370 23.18 9.13 -0.60
N GLY A 371 22.18 10.00 -0.69
CA GLY A 371 21.56 10.43 -1.94
C GLY A 371 20.52 9.47 -2.52
N ALA A 372 20.07 8.48 -1.75
CA ALA A 372 18.96 7.62 -2.16
C ALA A 372 17.60 8.27 -1.89
N ILE A 373 16.57 7.80 -2.58
CA ILE A 373 15.16 8.24 -2.46
C ILE A 373 14.35 7.09 -1.90
N VAL A 374 13.55 7.31 -0.85
CA VAL A 374 12.81 6.24 -0.16
C VAL A 374 11.31 6.46 -0.35
N VAL A 375 10.62 5.42 -0.81
CA VAL A 375 9.19 5.45 -1.17
C VAL A 375 8.47 4.32 -0.44
N ALA A 376 7.34 4.62 0.20
CA ALA A 376 6.55 3.65 0.94
C ALA A 376 5.05 3.71 0.63
N ALA A 377 4.40 2.55 0.74
CA ALA A 377 2.95 2.41 0.57
C ALA A 377 2.17 3.05 1.73
N ALA A 378 1.06 3.74 1.42
CA ALA A 378 0.23 4.38 2.45
C ALA A 378 -0.51 3.41 3.38
N GLY A 379 -0.73 2.16 2.96
CA GLY A 379 -1.51 1.13 3.66
C GLY A 379 -2.93 0.96 3.11
N ASN A 380 -3.57 -0.18 3.37
CA ASN A 380 -4.78 -0.65 2.69
C ASN A 380 -6.00 -0.78 3.63
N SER A 381 -6.10 0.10 4.64
CA SER A 381 -7.11 0.00 5.70
C SER A 381 -8.15 1.13 5.71
N ASN A 382 -8.15 2.03 4.72
CA ASN A 382 -9.01 3.23 4.63
C ASN A 382 -8.88 4.16 5.86
N ARG A 383 -7.69 4.20 6.48
CA ARG A 383 -7.37 4.99 7.67
C ARG A 383 -6.48 6.17 7.34
N ASP A 384 -6.09 6.92 8.36
CA ASP A 384 -5.03 7.91 8.27
C ASP A 384 -3.67 7.22 8.13
N ALA A 385 -2.92 7.51 7.07
CA ALA A 385 -1.58 6.95 6.85
C ALA A 385 -0.59 7.37 7.94
N ALA A 386 -0.87 8.45 8.69
CA ALA A 386 -0.02 8.87 9.81
C ALA A 386 0.00 7.86 10.98
N THR A 387 -0.96 6.94 11.03
CA THR A 387 -0.98 5.81 11.98
C THR A 387 -0.46 4.51 11.35
N TYR A 388 0.37 4.61 10.30
CA TYR A 388 0.98 3.47 9.63
C TYR A 388 2.47 3.71 9.43
N THR A 389 3.27 2.66 9.67
CA THR A 389 4.72 2.66 9.51
C THR A 389 5.11 1.72 8.36
N PRO A 390 6.15 2.00 7.56
CA PRO A 390 7.10 3.10 7.66
C PRO A 390 6.68 4.39 6.94
N VAL A 391 5.48 4.46 6.37
CA VAL A 391 5.06 5.62 5.55
C VAL A 391 5.00 6.94 6.34
N ASN A 392 4.78 6.88 7.65
CA ASN A 392 4.82 8.04 8.55
C ASN A 392 6.24 8.48 8.93
N ALA A 393 7.29 7.82 8.42
CA ALA A 393 8.67 8.20 8.70
C ALA A 393 9.05 9.54 8.05
N THR A 394 9.81 10.36 8.76
CA THR A 394 10.24 11.67 8.26
C THR A 394 11.14 11.49 7.04
N GLY A 395 10.88 12.25 5.97
CA GLY A 395 11.62 12.13 4.73
C GLY A 395 11.16 10.97 3.81
N MET A 396 10.15 10.19 4.19
CA MET A 396 9.58 9.16 3.32
C MET A 396 8.62 9.77 2.29
N ILE A 397 8.68 9.31 1.03
CA ILE A 397 7.64 9.62 0.04
C ILE A 397 6.52 8.57 0.17
N GLY A 398 5.37 8.99 0.68
CA GLY A 398 4.19 8.13 0.82
C GLY A 398 3.34 8.08 -0.45
N VAL A 399 2.88 6.88 -0.82
CA VAL A 399 2.09 6.67 -2.03
C VAL A 399 0.72 6.07 -1.73
N SER A 400 -0.32 6.83 -2.07
CA SER A 400 -1.71 6.38 -2.03
C SER A 400 -2.13 5.73 -3.36
N ALA A 401 -3.18 4.92 -3.31
CA ALA A 401 -3.73 4.22 -4.47
C ALA A 401 -4.97 4.93 -5.03
N VAL A 402 -5.02 5.07 -6.35
CA VAL A 402 -6.24 5.46 -7.07
C VAL A 402 -6.73 4.34 -7.99
N ASP A 403 -8.01 4.41 -8.33
CA ASP A 403 -8.65 3.52 -9.30
C ASP A 403 -8.69 4.12 -10.72
N ASP A 404 -9.33 3.38 -11.64
CA ASP A 404 -9.47 3.71 -13.06
C ASP A 404 -10.32 4.96 -13.34
N GLN A 405 -10.96 5.51 -12.31
CA GLN A 405 -11.71 6.77 -12.36
C GLN A 405 -10.96 7.93 -11.67
N LEU A 406 -9.71 7.68 -11.26
CA LEU A 406 -8.88 8.57 -10.46
C LEU A 406 -9.50 8.94 -9.10
N GLN A 407 -10.39 8.08 -8.60
CA GLN A 407 -10.89 8.13 -7.24
C GLN A 407 -9.88 7.48 -6.31
N ARG A 408 -9.83 7.89 -5.04
CA ARG A 408 -9.05 7.16 -4.05
C ARG A 408 -9.59 5.75 -3.98
N ALA A 409 -8.70 4.75 -4.06
CA ALA A 409 -9.13 3.38 -3.86
C ALA A 409 -9.74 3.24 -2.47
N VAL A 410 -10.86 2.51 -2.35
CA VAL A 410 -11.63 2.44 -1.10
C VAL A 410 -10.78 1.95 0.07
N PHE A 411 -9.81 1.07 -0.17
CA PHE A 411 -8.86 0.57 0.82
C PHE A 411 -7.71 1.55 1.10
N SER A 412 -7.37 2.47 0.20
CA SER A 412 -6.18 3.30 0.36
C SER A 412 -6.29 4.17 1.60
N ASN A 413 -5.29 4.11 2.46
CA ASN A 413 -5.15 5.08 3.53
C ASN A 413 -5.02 6.51 2.96
N LYS A 414 -5.47 7.48 3.75
CA LYS A 414 -5.49 8.90 3.44
C LYS A 414 -4.15 9.51 3.85
N VAL A 415 -3.53 10.25 2.94
CA VAL A 415 -2.18 10.80 3.11
C VAL A 415 -2.18 12.31 3.40
N ASN A 416 -3.32 12.87 3.82
CA ASN A 416 -3.48 14.30 4.12
C ASN A 416 -2.62 14.79 5.31
N ARG A 417 -2.02 13.87 6.07
CA ARG A 417 -1.10 14.15 7.18
C ARG A 417 0.31 13.58 6.96
N ILE A 418 0.62 13.16 5.73
CA ILE A 418 1.96 12.76 5.31
C ILE A 418 2.60 13.94 4.57
N GLU A 419 3.81 14.34 4.98
CA GLU A 419 4.49 15.54 4.46
C GLU A 419 4.73 15.44 2.95
N MET A 420 5.27 14.31 2.49
CA MET A 420 5.57 14.06 1.09
C MET A 420 4.67 12.95 0.56
N ALA A 421 3.53 13.35 0.02
CA ALA A 421 2.49 12.42 -0.44
C ALA A 421 2.19 12.54 -1.94
N LEU A 422 2.15 11.40 -2.62
CA LEU A 422 1.79 11.25 -4.03
C LEU A 422 0.71 10.18 -4.20
N ALA A 423 0.09 10.16 -5.38
CA ALA A 423 -0.83 9.12 -5.80
C ALA A 423 -0.30 8.37 -7.03
N ALA A 424 -0.61 7.09 -7.10
CA ALA A 424 -0.40 6.26 -8.29
C ALA A 424 -1.53 5.22 -8.45
N PRO A 425 -1.71 4.63 -9.64
CA PRO A 425 -2.69 3.58 -9.87
C PRO A 425 -2.45 2.38 -8.94
N GLY A 426 -3.49 1.91 -8.24
CA GLY A 426 -3.38 0.79 -7.30
C GLY A 426 -4.52 -0.22 -7.33
N VAL A 427 -5.45 -0.13 -8.30
CA VAL A 427 -6.59 -1.05 -8.41
C VAL A 427 -6.51 -1.85 -9.70
N GLY A 428 -6.56 -3.17 -9.63
CA GLY A 428 -6.51 -4.09 -10.77
C GLY A 428 -5.23 -3.93 -11.57
N ILE A 429 -4.09 -3.82 -10.89
CA ILE A 429 -2.80 -3.56 -11.51
C ILE A 429 -2.20 -4.88 -12.00
N PHE A 430 -2.15 -5.05 -13.32
CA PHE A 430 -1.63 -6.24 -13.97
C PHE A 430 -0.09 -6.19 -14.07
N SER A 431 0.59 -7.19 -13.51
CA SER A 431 2.05 -7.28 -13.52
C SER A 431 2.57 -8.71 -13.37
N THR A 432 3.89 -8.87 -13.29
CA THR A 432 4.61 -10.14 -13.22
C THR A 432 4.33 -10.92 -11.93
N LYS A 433 4.44 -12.25 -12.00
CA LYS A 433 4.35 -13.19 -10.90
C LYS A 433 5.40 -14.29 -11.08
N PRO A 434 5.90 -14.90 -10.00
CA PRO A 434 6.93 -15.93 -10.10
C PRO A 434 6.57 -17.04 -11.10
N ASN A 435 7.60 -17.63 -11.70
CA ASN A 435 7.49 -18.69 -12.71
C ASN A 435 6.87 -18.23 -14.03
N ASN A 436 7.26 -17.06 -14.54
CA ASN A 436 6.79 -16.46 -15.80
C ASN A 436 5.27 -16.32 -15.89
N ASN A 437 4.63 -15.97 -14.77
CA ASN A 437 3.19 -15.74 -14.69
C ASN A 437 2.88 -14.25 -14.57
N TYR A 438 1.61 -13.90 -14.69
CA TYR A 438 1.16 -12.50 -14.58
C TYR A 438 -0.22 -12.47 -13.92
N GLU A 439 -0.47 -11.48 -13.06
CA GLU A 439 -1.72 -11.37 -12.33
C GLU A 439 -2.07 -9.90 -12.02
N ALA A 440 -3.38 -9.62 -11.85
CA ALA A 440 -3.87 -8.33 -11.37
C ALA A 440 -3.93 -8.32 -9.83
N HIS A 441 -3.35 -7.29 -9.19
CA HIS A 441 -3.39 -7.11 -7.74
C HIS A 441 -3.96 -5.73 -7.38
N ASN A 442 -4.51 -5.62 -6.16
CA ASN A 442 -4.97 -4.35 -5.58
C ASN A 442 -4.04 -3.99 -4.41
N GLY A 443 -3.71 -2.70 -4.28
CA GLY A 443 -3.01 -2.20 -3.10
C GLY A 443 -2.27 -0.89 -3.35
N THR A 444 -2.02 -0.16 -2.28
CA THR A 444 -1.00 0.89 -2.23
C THR A 444 0.40 0.32 -2.51
N SER A 445 0.60 -0.96 -2.23
CA SER A 445 1.74 -1.77 -2.65
C SER A 445 1.96 -1.80 -4.17
N MET A 446 0.90 -1.72 -4.99
CA MET A 446 1.03 -1.65 -6.45
C MET A 446 1.21 -0.22 -6.95
N ALA A 447 0.73 0.78 -6.20
CA ALA A 447 0.92 2.20 -6.51
C ALA A 447 2.38 2.64 -6.30
N THR A 448 2.99 2.20 -5.20
CA THR A 448 4.37 2.52 -4.78
C THR A 448 5.46 2.26 -5.85
N PRO A 449 5.49 1.10 -6.53
CA PRO A 449 6.50 0.81 -7.55
C PRO A 449 6.37 1.66 -8.81
N PHE A 450 5.19 2.21 -9.13
CA PHE A 450 5.08 3.19 -10.23
C PHE A 450 5.89 4.45 -9.94
N VAL A 451 5.77 4.98 -8.72
CA VAL A 451 6.56 6.14 -8.28
C VAL A 451 8.04 5.79 -8.25
N SER A 452 8.39 4.60 -7.77
CA SER A 452 9.78 4.14 -7.65
C SER A 452 10.45 3.94 -9.01
N GLY A 453 9.76 3.37 -10.00
CA GLY A 453 10.26 3.21 -11.37
C GLY A 453 10.49 4.55 -12.07
N LEU A 454 9.55 5.49 -11.94
CA LEU A 454 9.72 6.85 -12.44
C LEU A 454 10.92 7.55 -11.80
N LEU A 455 11.09 7.44 -10.48
CA LEU A 455 12.25 7.97 -9.77
C LEU A 455 13.56 7.33 -10.22
N GLY A 456 13.55 6.04 -10.57
CA GLY A 456 14.68 5.34 -11.18
C GLY A 456 15.13 6.02 -12.49
N VAL A 457 14.19 6.34 -13.37
CA VAL A 457 14.47 7.11 -14.59
C VAL A 457 14.99 8.50 -14.24
N MET A 458 14.36 9.22 -13.31
CA MET A 458 14.80 10.57 -12.94
C MET A 458 16.22 10.58 -12.35
N LYS A 459 16.57 9.62 -11.49
CA LYS A 459 17.91 9.46 -10.91
C LYS A 459 18.96 9.04 -11.93
N SER A 460 18.57 8.30 -12.96
CA SER A 460 19.48 7.96 -14.06
C SER A 460 19.86 9.19 -14.89
N ILE A 461 18.92 10.12 -15.11
CA ILE A 461 19.12 11.37 -15.86
C ILE A 461 19.87 12.40 -15.02
N ARG A 462 19.51 12.53 -13.74
CA ARG A 462 20.15 13.45 -12.79
C ARG A 462 20.55 12.71 -11.50
N PRO A 463 21.77 12.14 -11.44
CA PRO A 463 22.26 11.39 -10.29
C PRO A 463 22.27 12.18 -8.97
N SER A 464 22.46 13.50 -9.04
CA SER A 464 22.46 14.40 -7.90
C SER A 464 21.07 14.76 -7.39
N LEU A 465 19.99 14.27 -8.03
CA LEU A 465 18.62 14.56 -7.63
C LEU A 465 18.39 14.07 -6.20
N THR A 466 18.02 15.01 -5.32
CA THR A 466 17.72 14.73 -3.92
C THR A 466 16.28 14.27 -3.75
N ASN A 467 16.00 13.62 -2.62
CA ASN A 467 14.67 13.16 -2.24
C ASN A 467 13.61 14.28 -2.29
N LYS A 468 13.92 15.45 -1.68
CA LYS A 468 13.01 16.61 -1.65
C LYS A 468 12.79 17.23 -3.03
N GLU A 469 13.83 17.35 -3.86
CA GLU A 469 13.71 17.88 -5.22
C GLU A 469 12.88 16.96 -6.11
N ALA A 470 13.09 15.64 -6.00
CA ALA A 470 12.34 14.65 -6.75
C ALA A 470 10.84 14.71 -6.40
N PHE A 471 10.52 14.71 -5.09
CA PHE A 471 9.15 14.87 -4.62
C PHE A 471 8.52 16.17 -5.14
N LYS A 472 9.23 17.29 -5.04
CA LYS A 472 8.75 18.58 -5.53
C LYS A 472 8.40 18.54 -7.02
N ILE A 473 9.27 17.98 -7.86
CA ILE A 473 9.00 17.84 -9.30
C ILE A 473 7.76 16.98 -9.54
N LEU A 474 7.64 15.84 -8.87
CA LEU A 474 6.48 14.95 -9.01
C LEU A 474 5.18 15.63 -8.54
N GLN A 475 5.23 16.41 -7.46
CA GLN A 475 4.10 17.17 -6.93
C GLN A 475 3.70 18.33 -7.85
N GLU A 476 4.65 19.07 -8.41
CA GLU A 476 4.36 20.20 -9.30
C GLU A 476 3.80 19.74 -10.64
N THR A 477 4.31 18.63 -11.17
CA THR A 477 3.95 18.09 -12.49
C THR A 477 2.75 17.13 -12.48
N GLY A 478 2.41 16.58 -11.32
CA GLY A 478 1.28 15.67 -11.16
C GLY A 478 -0.08 16.36 -11.35
N ILE A 479 -1.10 15.56 -11.68
CA ILE A 479 -2.49 16.02 -11.82
C ILE A 479 -3.32 15.76 -10.56
N ASN A 480 -4.37 16.55 -10.40
CA ASN A 480 -5.33 16.36 -9.33
C ASN A 480 -6.11 15.05 -9.53
N THR A 481 -6.24 14.29 -8.46
CA THR A 481 -7.22 13.20 -8.36
C THR A 481 -8.58 13.78 -7.93
N ARG A 482 -9.58 12.91 -7.84
CA ARG A 482 -10.92 13.28 -7.38
C ARG A 482 -10.97 13.64 -5.88
N GLU A 483 -10.04 13.10 -5.10
CA GLU A 483 -9.87 13.36 -3.66
C GLU A 483 -8.42 13.81 -3.36
N THR A 484 -7.91 14.79 -4.10
CA THR A 484 -6.47 15.16 -4.06
C THR A 484 -5.94 15.44 -2.65
N SER A 485 -6.76 16.01 -1.77
CA SER A 485 -6.37 16.23 -0.37
C SER A 485 -6.05 14.92 0.37
N ASN A 486 -6.76 13.84 0.06
CA ASN A 486 -6.61 12.53 0.70
C ASN A 486 -5.62 11.61 -0.01
N THR A 487 -5.27 11.90 -1.27
CA THR A 487 -4.38 11.04 -2.07
C THR A 487 -3.02 11.66 -2.39
N GLY A 488 -2.90 12.98 -2.36
CA GLY A 488 -1.86 13.67 -3.10
C GLY A 488 -2.15 13.68 -4.61
N LYS A 489 -1.23 14.25 -5.38
CA LYS A 489 -1.36 14.33 -6.84
C LYS A 489 -0.92 13.04 -7.52
N LEU A 490 -1.61 12.68 -8.60
CA LEU A 490 -1.25 11.56 -9.46
C LEU A 490 0.00 11.91 -10.27
N ILE A 491 1.05 11.08 -10.18
CA ILE A 491 2.28 11.27 -10.94
C ILE A 491 2.02 11.28 -12.46
N GLN A 492 2.83 12.04 -13.20
CA GLN A 492 2.77 12.14 -14.66
C GLN A 492 4.19 12.00 -15.25
N PRO A 493 4.62 10.79 -15.61
CA PRO A 493 5.98 10.47 -16.06
C PRO A 493 6.57 11.43 -17.10
N ALA A 494 5.83 11.70 -18.18
CA ALA A 494 6.29 12.61 -19.24
C ALA A 494 6.54 14.03 -18.73
N ARG A 495 5.63 14.56 -17.90
CA ARG A 495 5.75 15.93 -17.35
C ARG A 495 6.90 16.02 -16.35
N ALA A 496 7.05 15.01 -15.50
CA ALA A 496 8.13 14.94 -14.52
C ALA A 496 9.51 14.92 -15.20
N VAL A 497 9.70 14.05 -16.19
CA VAL A 497 10.97 13.99 -16.95
C VAL A 497 11.18 15.23 -17.81
N GLY A 498 10.13 15.76 -18.44
CA GLY A 498 10.20 17.01 -19.19
C GLY A 498 10.68 18.19 -18.34
N ALA A 499 10.11 18.35 -17.14
CA ALA A 499 10.56 19.34 -16.17
C ALA A 499 12.00 19.08 -15.69
N LEU A 500 12.40 17.81 -15.57
CA LEU A 500 13.74 17.42 -15.15
C LEU A 500 14.82 17.84 -16.16
N ILE A 501 14.51 17.77 -17.47
CA ILE A 501 15.44 18.08 -18.57
C ILE A 501 15.25 19.48 -19.18
N GLY A 502 14.24 20.24 -18.74
CA GLY A 502 13.95 21.58 -19.24
C GLY A 502 13.20 21.60 -20.58
N ALA A 503 12.52 20.52 -20.96
CA ALA A 503 11.65 20.48 -22.14
C ALA A 503 10.33 21.23 -21.86
N ALA A 504 9.83 21.98 -22.84
CA ALA A 504 8.56 22.69 -22.71
C ALA A 504 7.40 21.68 -22.52
N ALA A 505 6.55 21.91 -21.53
CA ALA A 505 5.37 21.10 -21.30
C ALA A 505 4.35 21.36 -22.43
N ASN A 506 4.36 20.53 -23.47
CA ASN A 506 3.36 20.58 -24.54
C ASN A 506 2.08 19.81 -24.16
#